data_AF-A0A1M6U7F9-F1
#
_entry.id   AF-A0A1M6U7F9-F1
#
_cell.length_a   1.000
_cell.length_b   1.000
_cell.length_c   1.000
_cell.angle_alpha   90.00
_cell.angle_beta   90.00
_cell.angle_gamma   90.00
#
_symmetry.space_group_name_H-M   'P 1'
#
loop_
_entity.id
_entity.type
_entity.pdbx_description
1 polymer ?
#
loop_
_entity_poly.entity_id
_entity_poly.type
_entity_poly.pdbx_seq_one_letter_code
_entity_poly.pdbx_strand_id
1 'polypeptide(L)' 'MSRGKVKLLLIAMNTSERIKKDYLRAAELRSVPVSLVFTKEELGQAMGKSPRASVAILDDNFARGIAGLLEKGEM' A
#
# COMPACT_ATOMS: atom_id res chain seq x y z
N MET A 1 -1.48 -13.00 0.81
CA MET A 1 -2.29 -12.19 1.75
C MET A 1 -3.25 -13.10 2.49
N SER A 2 -2.98 -13.41 3.75
CA SER A 2 -3.93 -14.11 4.63
C SER A 2 -5.16 -13.20 4.83
N ARG A 3 -6.35 -13.77 4.63
CA ARG A 3 -7.63 -13.06 4.66
C ARG A 3 -7.86 -12.40 6.03
N GLY A 4 -8.46 -11.21 6.04
CA GLY A 4 -8.98 -10.53 7.24
C GLY A 4 -8.01 -9.66 8.04
N LYS A 5 -6.71 -9.64 7.71
CA LYS A 5 -5.71 -8.86 8.48
C LYS A 5 -5.31 -7.55 7.82
N VAL A 6 -5.41 -7.41 6.50
CA VAL A 6 -4.92 -6.20 5.81
C VAL A 6 -5.96 -5.10 5.90
N LYS A 7 -5.55 -3.94 6.39
CA LYS A 7 -6.38 -2.75 6.63
C LYS A 7 -6.13 -1.66 5.61
N LEU A 8 -4.94 -1.61 5.04
CA LEU A 8 -4.56 -0.72 3.94
C LEU A 8 -3.44 -1.37 3.10
N LEU A 9 -3.52 -1.24 1.78
CA LEU A 9 -2.46 -1.65 0.86
C LEU A 9 -1.86 -0.42 0.18
N LEU A 10 -0.55 -0.21 0.36
CA LEU A 10 0.21 0.78 -0.39
C LEU A 10 0.88 0.10 -1.57
N ILE A 11 0.79 0.70 -2.77
CA ILE A 11 1.46 0.21 -3.98
C ILE A 11 2.37 1.32 -4.51
N ALA A 12 3.64 1.00 -4.74
CA ALA A 12 4.59 1.94 -5.33
C ALA A 12 4.18 2.35 -6.75
N MET A 13 4.25 3.63 -7.06
CA MET A 13 3.87 4.22 -8.35
C MET A 13 4.76 3.74 -9.51
N ASN A 14 6.06 3.51 -9.26
CA ASN A 14 7.03 2.97 -10.23
C ASN A 14 6.98 1.44 -10.36
N THR A 15 5.88 0.82 -9.94
CA THR A 15 5.57 -0.59 -10.20
C THR A 15 4.98 -0.77 -11.61
N SER A 16 5.28 -1.89 -12.28
CA SER A 16 4.75 -2.14 -13.62
C SER A 16 3.24 -2.31 -13.59
N GLU A 17 2.57 -1.93 -14.68
CA GLU A 17 1.11 -2.02 -14.81
C GLU A 17 0.57 -3.43 -14.57
N ARG A 18 1.28 -4.46 -15.05
CA ARG A 18 0.95 -5.86 -14.77
C ARG A 18 0.87 -6.14 -13.27
N ILE A 19 1.91 -5.75 -12.53
CA ILE A 19 2.01 -6.01 -11.09
C ILE A 19 0.99 -5.16 -10.33
N LYS A 20 0.77 -3.90 -10.72
CA LYS A 20 -0.30 -3.05 -10.13
C LYS A 20 -1.66 -3.72 -10.27
N LYS A 21 -2.01 -4.21 -11.47
CA LYS A 21 -3.28 -4.91 -11.72
C LYS A 21 -3.42 -6.16 -10.85
N ASP A 22 -2.35 -6.95 -10.70
CA ASP A 22 -2.37 -8.14 -9.86
C ASP A 22 -2.67 -7.80 -8.39
N TYR A 23 -2.04 -6.74 -7.85
CA TYR A 23 -2.28 -6.29 -6.48
C TYR A 23 -3.65 -5.64 -6.29
N LEU A 24 -4.10 -4.82 -7.23
CA LEU A 24 -5.41 -4.18 -7.21
C LEU A 24 -6.52 -5.24 -7.21
N ARG A 25 -6.42 -6.24 -8.10
CA ARG A 25 -7.36 -7.37 -8.14
C ARG A 25 -7.35 -8.15 -6.83
N ALA A 26 -6.17 -8.36 -6.23
CA ALA A 26 -6.06 -9.05 -4.95
C ALA A 26 -6.69 -8.25 -3.79
N ALA A 27 -6.61 -6.92 -3.83
CA ALA A 27 -7.22 -6.04 -2.85
C ALA A 27 -8.74 -5.94 -3.02
N GLU A 28 -9.22 -5.82 -4.27
CA GLU A 28 -10.64 -5.78 -4.63
C GLU A 28 -11.39 -7.04 -4.17
N LEU A 29 -10.81 -8.22 -4.42
CA LEU A 29 -11.34 -9.51 -3.96
C LEU A 29 -11.48 -9.61 -2.42
N ARG A 30 -10.85 -8.71 -1.67
CA ARG A 30 -10.83 -8.68 -0.20
C ARG A 30 -11.38 -7.37 0.38
N SER A 31 -11.91 -6.48 -0.46
CA SER A 31 -12.37 -5.14 -0.10
C SER A 31 -11.36 -4.35 0.75
N VAL A 32 -10.08 -4.47 0.41
CA VAL A 32 -8.99 -3.74 1.08
C VAL A 32 -8.77 -2.40 0.37
N PRO A 33 -8.76 -1.26 1.08
CA PRO A 33 -8.45 0.03 0.47
C PRO A 33 -7.00 0.06 -0.03
N VAL A 34 -6.79 0.72 -1.17
CA VAL A 34 -5.49 0.80 -1.86
C VAL A 34 -5.11 2.25 -2.13
N SER A 35 -3.86 2.60 -1.88
CA SER A 35 -3.27 3.88 -2.28
C SER A 35 -2.04 3.66 -3.15
N LEU A 36 -1.99 4.32 -4.32
CA LEU A 36 -0.80 4.33 -5.17
C LEU A 36 0.07 5.52 -4.77
N VAL A 37 1.14 5.24 -4.03
CA VAL A 37 1.97 6.26 -3.39
C VAL A 37 3.43 5.83 -3.35
N PHE A 38 4.34 6.80 -3.33
CA PHE A 38 5.78 6.60 -3.25
C PHE A 38 6.37 5.72 -4.37
N THR A 39 7.68 5.60 -4.37
CA THR A 39 8.47 4.66 -5.18
C THR A 39 8.79 3.40 -4.39
N LYS A 40 9.23 2.34 -5.08
CA LYS A 40 9.66 1.09 -4.45
C LYS A 40 10.79 1.32 -3.45
N GLU A 41 11.70 2.22 -3.81
CA GLU A 41 12.86 2.62 -3.05
C GLU A 41 12.43 3.30 -1.76
N GLU A 42 11.54 4.30 -1.84
CA GLU A 42 10.98 5.00 -0.68
C GLU A 42 10.21 4.05 0.25
N LEU A 43 9.37 3.17 -0.29
CA LEU A 43 8.66 2.17 0.52
C LEU A 43 9.62 1.21 1.23
N GLY A 44 10.66 0.76 0.54
CA GLY A 44 11.70 -0.09 1.12
C GLY A 44 12.45 0.64 2.23
N GLN A 45 12.93 1.85 1.95
CA GLN A 45 13.71 2.67 2.87
C GLN A 45 12.92 3.04 4.13
N ALA A 46 11.64 3.41 4.00
CA ALA A 46 10.77 3.70 5.13
C ALA A 46 10.64 2.52 6.10
N MET A 47 10.83 1.29 5.61
CA MET A 47 10.81 0.06 6.42
C MET A 47 12.21 -0.45 6.81
N GLY A 48 13.28 0.24 6.40
CA GLY A 48 14.65 -0.26 6.56
C GLY A 48 14.92 -1.55 5.78
N LYS A 49 14.31 -1.70 4.59
CA LYS A 49 14.39 -2.87 3.72
C LYS A 49 14.82 -2.50 2.30
N SER A 50 15.16 -3.52 1.52
CA SER A 50 15.30 -3.38 0.07
C SER A 50 13.98 -2.94 -0.59
N PRO A 51 14.02 -2.40 -1.83
CA PRO A 51 12.85 -1.84 -2.50
C PRO A 51 11.64 -2.79 -2.49
N ARG A 52 10.45 -2.24 -2.22
CA ARG A 52 9.18 -3.00 -2.14
C ARG A 52 8.13 -2.44 -3.08
N ALA A 53 7.54 -3.30 -3.91
CA ALA A 53 6.45 -2.94 -4.81
C ALA A 53 5.14 -2.60 -4.08
N SER A 54 4.93 -3.19 -2.90
CA SER A 54 3.76 -2.92 -2.09
C SER A 54 4.02 -3.18 -0.61
N VAL A 55 3.22 -2.55 0.25
CA VAL A 55 3.25 -2.69 1.69
C VAL A 55 1.82 -2.90 2.19
N ALA A 56 1.60 -3.99 2.93
CA ALA A 56 0.32 -4.29 3.55
C ALA A 56 0.37 -3.86 5.03
N ILE A 57 -0.51 -2.92 5.40
CA ILE A 57 -0.69 -2.48 6.78
C ILE A 57 -1.76 -3.35 7.43
N LEU A 58 -1.44 -3.93 8.59
CA LEU A 58 -2.32 -4.87 9.28
C LEU A 58 -3.04 -4.27 10.49
N ASP A 59 -2.55 -3.15 10.99
CA ASP A 59 -3.10 -2.45 12.15
C ASP A 59 -4.08 -1.35 11.71
N ASP A 60 -5.24 -1.29 12.35
CA ASP A 60 -6.32 -0.35 12.01
C ASP A 60 -5.98 1.11 12.34
N ASN A 61 -5.24 1.35 13.43
CA ASN A 61 -4.86 2.72 13.81
C ASN A 61 -3.78 3.24 12.86
N PHE A 62 -2.82 2.39 12.52
CA PHE A 62 -1.77 2.75 11.57
C PHE A 62 -2.33 2.99 10.16
N ALA A 63 -3.26 2.13 9.70
CA ALA A 63 -3.93 2.33 8.42
C ALA A 63 -4.71 3.66 8.36
N ARG A 64 -5.48 3.98 9.41
CA ARG A 64 -6.22 5.25 9.48
C ARG A 64 -5.30 6.47 9.54
N GLY A 65 -4.23 6.40 10.33
CA GLY A 65 -3.24 7.47 10.43
C GLY A 65 -2.55 7.74 9.09
N ILE A 66 -2.10 6.69 8.41
CA ILE A 66 -1.47 6.81 7.09
C ILE A 66 -2.46 7.35 6.06
N ALA A 67 -3.66 6.77 5.96
CA ALA A 67 -4.67 7.23 5.01
C ALA A 67 -5.00 8.71 5.20
N GLY A 68 -5.21 9.15 6.45
CA GLY A 68 -5.49 10.55 6.75
C GLY A 68 -4.30 11.50 6.48
N LEU A 69 -3.05 11.02 6.55
CA LEU A 69 -1.89 11.81 6.13
C LEU A 69 -1.78 11.91 4.61
N LEU A 70 -2.07 10.82 3.90
CA LEU A 70 -2.06 10.80 2.43
C LEU A 70 -3.13 11.71 1.85
N GLU A 71 -4.34 11.72 2.43
CA GLU A 71 -5.43 12.62 2.02
C GLU A 71 -5.10 14.10 2.30
N LYS A 72 -4.35 14.40 3.36
CA LYS A 72 -3.95 15.77 3.72
C LYS A 72 -2.74 16.29 2.94
N GLY A 73 -1.93 15.41 2.38
CA GLY A 73 -0.72 15.74 1.61
C GLY A 73 -0.99 16.19 0.17
N GLU A 74 -2.25 16.20 -0.28
CA GLU A 74 -2.69 16.72 -1.59
C GLU A 74 -3.20 18.19 -1.52
N MET A 75 -2.71 18.99 -0.56
CA MET A 75 -2.95 20.45 -0.48
C MET A 75 -1.73 21.28 -0.90
#